data_AF-A0A7S2NX51-F1
#
_entry.id   AF-A0A7S2NX51-F1
#
_cell.length_a   1.000
_cell.length_b   1.000
_cell.length_c   1.000
_cell.angle_alpha   90.00
_cell.angle_beta   90.00
_cell.angle_gamma   90.00
#
_symmetry.space_group_name_H-M   'P 1'
#
loop_
_entity.id
_entity.type
_entity.pdbx_description
1 polymer ?
#
loop_
_entity_poly.entity_id
_entity_poly.type
_entity_poly.pdbx_seq_one_letter_code
_entity_poly.pdbx_strand_id
1 'polypeptide(L)'
;MRAVRYMHGKEVVHRDLKLENFLLQKKDVPLDQNVVKLIDFGFARRFTPGTCELSTICGSPGYAAPEVWLGSKYDESCDIFSCGVILFCMLAGRMPFDGETSSEIIRATTRHPLVFEAEECCDLSVESRRLVARMCAKSPCKRPSAKDVLSSSVVQESSDDEADRPHHFPSKLLRSMSNFGKLDSLAQASLCRVAYHLDDALVEDMRKVFNQIDSDNDGMISLDEMRQAEGSIGKYDFARVEDLFRNADYDGSGAIEYTEFLAA
;
A
#
# COMPACT_ATOMS: atom_id res chain seq x y z
N MET A 1 -4.06 -1.82 -0.95
CA MET A 1 -3.64 -1.63 0.47
C MET A 1 -2.17 -1.25 0.65
N ARG A 2 -1.19 -1.89 -0.01
CA ARG A 2 0.24 -1.52 0.10
C ARG A 2 0.51 -0.03 -0.11
N ALA A 3 -0.04 0.55 -1.18
CA ALA A 3 0.06 2.00 -1.44
C ALA A 3 -0.50 2.88 -0.29
N VAL A 4 -1.61 2.47 0.33
CA VAL A 4 -2.22 3.20 1.46
C VAL A 4 -1.35 3.09 2.70
N ARG A 5 -0.80 1.91 2.98
CA ARG A 5 0.17 1.72 4.07
C ARG A 5 1.40 2.63 3.89
N TYR A 6 2.00 2.62 2.69
CA TYR A 6 3.15 3.48 2.38
C TYR A 6 2.82 4.97 2.60
N MET A 7 1.68 5.44 2.06
CA MET A 7 1.25 6.84 2.24
C MET A 7 1.06 7.19 3.72
N HIS A 8 0.35 6.36 4.48
CA HIS A 8 0.12 6.59 5.91
C HIS A 8 1.43 6.59 6.69
N GLY A 9 2.39 5.72 6.35
CA GLY A 9 3.73 5.71 6.92
C GLY A 9 4.57 6.93 6.57
N LYS A 10 4.32 7.56 5.42
CA LYS A 10 4.89 8.87 5.03
C LYS A 10 4.05 10.07 5.52
N GLU A 11 3.14 9.85 6.46
CA GLU A 11 2.28 10.89 7.06
C GLU A 11 1.38 11.61 6.03
N VAL A 12 0.95 10.88 4.99
CA VAL A 12 0.04 11.37 3.94
C VAL A 12 -1.26 10.58 3.96
N VAL A 13 -2.39 11.29 3.97
CA VAL A 13 -3.74 10.73 3.78
C VAL A 13 -4.27 11.14 2.40
N HIS A 14 -4.93 10.24 1.67
CA HIS A 14 -5.42 10.50 0.32
C HIS A 14 -6.78 11.20 0.27
N ARG A 15 -7.74 10.76 1.10
CA ARG A 15 -9.08 11.35 1.30
C ARG A 15 -10.04 11.30 0.10
N ASP A 16 -9.69 10.58 -0.97
CA ASP A 16 -10.58 10.34 -2.13
C ASP A 16 -10.25 9.00 -2.80
N LEU A 17 -10.10 7.94 -2.01
CA LEU A 17 -9.91 6.60 -2.55
C LEU A 17 -11.25 6.07 -3.09
N LYS A 18 -11.25 5.73 -4.38
CA LYS A 18 -12.40 5.18 -5.10
C LYS A 18 -11.90 4.34 -6.28
N LEU A 19 -12.76 3.50 -6.86
CA LEU A 19 -12.37 2.59 -7.95
C LEU A 19 -11.74 3.33 -9.13
N GLU A 20 -12.24 4.52 -9.44
CA GLU A 20 -11.80 5.38 -10.54
C GLU A 20 -10.37 5.89 -10.36
N ASN A 21 -9.88 5.97 -9.12
CA ASN A 21 -8.54 6.43 -8.79
C ASN A 21 -7.51 5.28 -8.77
N PHE A 22 -7.89 4.07 -9.18
CA PHE A 22 -6.98 2.95 -9.39
C PHE A 22 -6.92 2.60 -10.87
N LEU A 23 -5.74 2.78 -11.48
CA LEU A 23 -5.51 2.41 -12.88
C LEU A 23 -4.71 1.12 -12.98
N LEU A 24 -4.99 0.36 -14.04
CA LEU A 24 -4.14 -0.75 -14.47
C LEU A 24 -3.05 -0.22 -15.38
N GLN A 25 -1.81 -0.64 -15.12
CA GLN A 25 -0.65 -0.18 -15.87
C GLN A 25 -0.70 -0.60 -17.34
N LYS A 26 -1.07 -1.85 -17.60
CA LYS A 26 -1.10 -2.43 -18.95
C LYS A 26 -2.54 -2.67 -19.38
N LYS A 27 -2.87 -2.35 -20.64
CA LYS A 27 -4.16 -2.70 -21.24
C LYS A 27 -4.13 -4.17 -21.68
N ASP A 28 -5.28 -4.84 -21.62
CA ASP A 28 -5.47 -6.21 -22.14
C ASP A 28 -4.52 -7.26 -21.51
N VAL A 29 -4.04 -6.99 -20.29
CA VAL A 29 -3.24 -7.91 -19.47
C VAL A 29 -4.09 -8.38 -18.28
N PRO A 30 -4.11 -9.69 -17.97
CA PRO A 30 -4.80 -10.24 -16.80
C PRO A 30 -4.45 -9.51 -15.49
N LEU A 31 -5.42 -9.39 -14.57
CA LEU A 31 -5.28 -8.60 -13.35
C LEU A 31 -4.14 -9.11 -12.44
N ASP A 32 -3.98 -10.42 -12.34
CA ASP A 32 -2.92 -11.14 -11.62
C ASP A 32 -1.52 -10.86 -12.19
N GLN A 33 -1.44 -10.38 -13.42
CA GLN A 33 -0.19 -10.02 -14.12
C GLN A 33 -0.05 -8.50 -14.32
N ASN A 34 -0.94 -7.72 -13.74
CA ASN A 34 -0.99 -6.28 -13.88
C ASN A 34 -0.58 -5.58 -12.59
N VAL A 35 -0.15 -4.33 -12.74
CA VAL A 35 0.16 -3.48 -11.60
C VAL A 35 -0.94 -2.45 -11.45
N VAL A 36 -1.55 -2.42 -10.27
CA VAL A 36 -2.53 -1.40 -9.90
C VAL A 36 -1.78 -0.16 -9.39
N LYS A 37 -2.06 1.00 -10.00
CA LYS A 37 -1.48 2.29 -9.62
C LYS A 37 -2.57 3.22 -9.07
N LEU A 38 -2.32 3.74 -7.88
CA LEU A 38 -3.14 4.80 -7.28
C LEU A 38 -2.79 6.14 -7.92
N ILE A 39 -3.82 6.90 -8.30
CA ILE A 39 -3.70 8.22 -8.92
C ILE A 39 -4.53 9.26 -8.17
N ASP A 40 -4.41 10.52 -8.61
CA ASP A 40 -5.21 11.67 -8.17
C ASP A 40 -5.09 12.05 -6.68
N PHE A 41 -3.95 12.66 -6.36
CA PHE A 41 -3.65 13.19 -5.04
C PHE A 41 -4.23 14.61 -4.81
N GLY A 42 -5.23 15.05 -5.59
CA GLY A 42 -5.81 16.39 -5.50
C GLY A 42 -6.41 16.73 -4.13
N PHE A 43 -6.86 15.70 -3.39
CA PHE A 43 -7.35 15.83 -2.02
C PHE A 43 -6.34 15.37 -0.96
N ALA A 44 -5.15 14.92 -1.34
CA ALA A 44 -4.19 14.40 -0.39
C ALA A 44 -3.69 15.49 0.57
N ARG A 45 -3.35 15.12 1.81
CA ARG A 45 -2.84 16.06 2.81
C ARG A 45 -1.90 15.37 3.79
N ARG A 46 -0.95 16.13 4.33
CA ARG A 46 -0.15 15.68 5.47
C ARG A 46 -0.98 15.69 6.75
N PHE A 47 -0.72 14.75 7.63
CA PHE A 47 -1.34 14.65 8.95
C PHE A 47 -0.30 14.32 10.00
N THR A 48 -0.56 14.66 11.26
CA THR A 48 0.30 14.25 12.37
C THR A 48 -0.23 12.95 12.99
N PRO A 49 0.57 11.85 13.01
CA PRO A 49 0.12 10.58 13.59
C PRO A 49 -0.37 10.71 15.03
N GLY A 50 -1.45 10.00 15.36
CA GLY A 50 -2.08 10.04 16.70
C GLY A 50 -2.90 11.31 16.97
N THR A 51 -3.05 12.20 15.99
CA THR A 51 -3.90 13.40 16.11
C THR A 51 -5.11 13.30 15.19
N CYS A 52 -6.19 13.98 15.58
CA CYS A 52 -7.43 14.07 14.82
C CYS A 52 -7.63 15.54 14.44
N GLU A 53 -6.90 16.00 13.41
CA GLU A 53 -6.79 17.42 13.06
C GLU A 53 -7.44 17.80 11.72
N LEU A 54 -7.72 16.82 10.86
CA LEU A 54 -8.32 17.05 9.55
C LEU A 54 -9.80 17.39 9.72
N SER A 55 -10.29 18.39 9.00
CA SER A 55 -11.68 18.87 9.14
C SER A 55 -12.35 19.28 7.83
N THR A 56 -11.61 19.26 6.71
CA THR A 56 -12.18 19.59 5.39
C THR A 56 -13.15 18.48 4.96
N ILE A 57 -14.37 18.86 4.61
CA ILE A 57 -15.34 17.95 3.99
C ILE A 57 -14.95 17.80 2.51
N CYS A 58 -14.46 16.62 2.14
CA CYS A 58 -14.03 16.30 0.78
C CYS A 58 -14.19 14.81 0.48
N GLY A 59 -13.92 14.42 -0.77
CA GLY A 59 -14.04 13.05 -1.24
C GLY A 59 -15.37 12.75 -1.93
N SER A 60 -15.48 11.54 -2.47
CA SER A 60 -16.59 11.13 -3.31
C SER A 60 -17.73 10.48 -2.50
N PRO A 61 -19.01 10.89 -2.69
CA PRO A 61 -20.15 10.22 -2.10
C PRO A 61 -20.14 8.71 -2.35
N GLY A 62 -20.53 7.93 -1.34
CA GLY A 62 -20.50 6.46 -1.39
C GLY A 62 -19.17 5.87 -0.91
N TYR A 63 -18.05 6.57 -1.10
CA TYR A 63 -16.71 6.12 -0.68
C TYR A 63 -16.23 6.79 0.60
N ALA A 64 -16.37 8.12 0.70
CA ALA A 64 -15.80 8.88 1.81
C ALA A 64 -16.48 8.54 3.15
N ALA A 65 -15.69 8.58 4.22
CA ALA A 65 -16.07 8.10 5.54
C ALA A 65 -17.16 8.96 6.22
N PRO A 66 -17.97 8.37 7.13
CA PRO A 66 -19.08 9.06 7.80
C PRO A 66 -18.67 10.36 8.50
N GLU A 67 -17.56 10.34 9.23
CA GLU A 67 -17.06 11.49 10.01
C GLU A 67 -16.68 12.68 9.14
N VAL A 68 -16.28 12.44 7.88
CA VAL A 68 -15.99 13.49 6.90
C VAL A 68 -17.28 14.22 6.53
N TRP A 69 -18.36 13.48 6.25
CA TRP A 69 -19.67 14.07 5.92
C TRP A 69 -20.35 14.74 7.11
N LEU A 70 -20.07 14.27 8.33
CA LEU A 70 -20.56 14.88 9.57
C LEU A 70 -19.79 16.15 9.95
N GLY A 71 -18.76 16.54 9.19
CA GLY A 71 -17.91 17.69 9.50
C GLY A 71 -17.14 17.55 10.82
N SER A 72 -16.98 16.31 11.29
CA SER A 72 -16.18 16.01 12.48
C SER A 72 -14.70 16.10 12.13
N LYS A 73 -13.84 16.24 13.15
CA LYS A 73 -12.42 16.02 12.93
C LYS A 73 -12.17 14.54 12.63
N TYR A 74 -11.19 14.26 11.77
CA TYR A 74 -10.84 12.91 11.37
C TYR A 74 -9.33 12.74 11.18
N ASP A 75 -8.93 11.50 10.92
CA ASP A 75 -7.55 11.03 10.77
C ASP A 75 -7.42 10.16 9.50
N GLU A 76 -6.29 9.48 9.33
CA GLU A 76 -6.00 8.63 8.17
C GLU A 76 -6.94 7.41 8.04
N SER A 77 -7.66 7.04 9.10
CA SER A 77 -8.60 5.91 9.07
C SER A 77 -9.79 6.15 8.12
N CYS A 78 -10.00 7.37 7.63
CA CYS A 78 -10.96 7.67 6.56
C CYS A 78 -10.61 6.96 5.23
N ASP A 79 -9.32 6.77 4.94
CA ASP A 79 -8.87 6.00 3.76
C ASP A 79 -9.16 4.51 3.95
N ILE A 80 -9.09 3.99 5.18
CA ILE A 80 -9.43 2.60 5.48
C ILE A 80 -10.92 2.34 5.23
N PHE A 81 -11.79 3.27 5.62
CA PHE A 81 -13.21 3.18 5.29
C PHE A 81 -13.44 3.13 3.79
N SER A 82 -12.80 4.04 3.05
CA SER A 82 -12.90 4.11 1.59
C SER A 82 -12.40 2.81 0.94
N CYS A 83 -11.29 2.24 1.42
CA CYS A 83 -10.81 0.92 0.98
C CYS A 83 -11.79 -0.21 1.32
N GLY A 84 -12.48 -0.13 2.45
CA GLY A 84 -13.52 -1.09 2.83
C GLY A 84 -14.70 -1.06 1.86
N VAL A 85 -15.12 0.14 1.44
CA VAL A 85 -16.15 0.33 0.40
C VAL A 85 -15.69 -0.29 -0.91
N ILE A 86 -14.46 0.00 -1.35
CA ILE A 86 -13.90 -0.57 -2.60
C ILE A 86 -13.86 -2.10 -2.53
N LEU A 87 -13.37 -2.66 -1.43
CA LEU A 87 -13.30 -4.12 -1.25
C LEU A 87 -14.70 -4.74 -1.26
N PHE A 88 -15.69 -4.09 -0.63
CA PHE A 88 -17.08 -4.50 -0.71
C PHE A 88 -17.56 -4.53 -2.17
N CYS A 89 -17.35 -3.45 -2.92
CA CYS A 89 -17.77 -3.37 -4.32
C CYS A 89 -17.15 -4.47 -5.19
N MET A 90 -15.88 -4.81 -4.95
CA MET A 90 -15.19 -5.88 -5.68
C MET A 90 -15.77 -7.27 -5.35
N LEU A 91 -16.16 -7.51 -4.10
CA LEU A 91 -16.67 -8.80 -3.64
C LEU A 91 -18.17 -9.01 -3.93
N ALA A 92 -18.96 -7.94 -3.80
CA ALA A 92 -20.42 -7.99 -3.90
C ALA A 92 -20.97 -7.44 -5.23
N GLY A 93 -20.14 -6.76 -6.04
CA GLY A 93 -20.55 -6.19 -7.33
C GLY A 93 -21.51 -4.99 -7.23
N ARG A 94 -21.72 -4.43 -6.02
CA ARG A 94 -22.60 -3.28 -5.76
C ARG A 94 -22.04 -2.34 -4.69
N MET A 95 -22.61 -1.15 -4.56
CA MET A 95 -22.28 -0.23 -3.49
C MET A 95 -22.85 -0.70 -2.14
N PRO A 96 -22.11 -0.54 -1.02
CA PRO A 96 -22.60 -0.90 0.32
C PRO A 96 -23.63 0.10 0.87
N PHE A 97 -23.53 1.36 0.45
CA PHE A 97 -24.42 2.46 0.82
C PHE A 97 -24.77 3.21 -0.46
N ASP A 98 -26.05 3.19 -0.85
CA ASP A 98 -26.50 3.71 -2.14
C ASP A 98 -27.76 4.56 -1.99
N GLY A 99 -28.10 5.32 -3.05
CA GLY A 99 -29.25 6.22 -3.11
C GLY A 99 -29.30 6.98 -4.43
N GLU A 100 -30.44 7.59 -4.75
CA GLU A 100 -30.64 8.28 -6.04
C GLU A 100 -29.93 9.63 -6.11
N THR A 101 -29.64 10.21 -4.94
CA THR A 101 -28.94 11.50 -4.82
C THR A 101 -27.75 11.41 -3.89
N SER A 102 -26.77 12.30 -4.07
CA SER A 102 -25.60 12.38 -3.17
C SER A 102 -26.00 12.53 -1.70
N SER A 103 -27.08 13.27 -1.41
CA SER A 103 -27.59 13.44 -0.04
C SER A 103 -28.14 12.15 0.54
N GLU A 104 -28.79 11.31 -0.27
CA GLU A 104 -29.28 10.00 0.15
C GLU A 104 -28.14 9.02 0.38
N ILE A 105 -27.15 8.99 -0.51
CA ILE A 105 -25.94 8.19 -0.36
C ILE A 105 -25.21 8.60 0.93
N ILE A 106 -24.98 9.89 1.15
CA ILE A 106 -24.35 10.39 2.38
C ILE A 106 -25.16 10.01 3.62
N ARG A 107 -26.50 10.10 3.56
CA ARG A 107 -27.36 9.67 4.67
C ARG A 107 -27.25 8.18 4.94
N ALA A 108 -27.21 7.34 3.90
CA ALA A 108 -27.01 5.89 4.03
C ALA A 108 -25.62 5.59 4.62
N THR A 109 -24.56 6.20 4.08
CA THR A 109 -23.19 6.07 4.57
C THR A 109 -23.05 6.48 6.03
N THR A 110 -23.77 7.50 6.48
CA THR A 110 -23.67 7.98 7.87
C THR A 110 -24.55 7.20 8.85
N ARG A 111 -25.70 6.67 8.42
CA ARG A 111 -26.72 6.12 9.34
C ARG A 111 -26.96 4.63 9.23
N HIS A 112 -26.80 4.04 8.05
CA HIS A 112 -27.16 2.65 7.82
C HIS A 112 -25.98 1.72 8.11
N PRO A 113 -26.22 0.54 8.73
CA PRO A 113 -25.20 -0.48 8.87
C PRO A 113 -24.81 -1.05 7.51
N LEU A 114 -23.60 -1.60 7.43
CA LEU A 114 -23.22 -2.44 6.29
C LEU A 114 -24.05 -3.74 6.34
N VAL A 115 -24.65 -4.12 5.22
CA VAL A 115 -25.46 -5.35 5.11
C VAL A 115 -24.97 -6.17 3.94
N PHE A 116 -24.71 -7.45 4.22
CA PHE A 116 -24.49 -8.47 3.20
C PHE A 116 -25.82 -9.18 2.93
N GLU A 117 -26.15 -9.37 1.66
CA GLU A 117 -27.31 -10.12 1.23
C GLU A 117 -27.10 -11.63 1.41
N ALA A 118 -28.18 -12.40 1.30
CA ALA A 118 -28.13 -13.84 1.54
C ALA A 118 -27.18 -14.57 0.57
N GLU A 119 -27.20 -14.18 -0.70
CA GLU A 119 -26.34 -14.73 -1.75
C GLU A 119 -24.86 -14.44 -1.45
N GLU A 120 -24.53 -13.19 -1.13
CA GLU A 120 -23.17 -12.77 -0.73
C GLU A 120 -22.68 -13.48 0.54
N CYS A 121 -23.59 -13.78 1.47
CA CYS A 121 -23.25 -14.54 2.68
C CYS A 121 -22.87 -15.99 2.39
N CYS A 122 -23.40 -16.57 1.32
CA CYS A 122 -23.08 -17.93 0.88
C CYS A 122 -21.75 -17.97 0.12
N ASP A 123 -21.48 -16.98 -0.73
CA ASP A 123 -20.31 -16.98 -1.63
C ASP A 123 -19.04 -16.47 -0.96
N LEU A 124 -19.15 -15.54 -0.01
CA LEU A 124 -18.00 -14.96 0.67
C LEU A 124 -17.62 -15.75 1.92
N SER A 125 -16.33 -15.74 2.28
CA SER A 125 -15.91 -16.27 3.59
C SER A 125 -16.37 -15.36 4.72
N VAL A 126 -16.56 -15.94 5.91
CA VAL A 126 -16.92 -15.18 7.13
C VAL A 126 -15.84 -14.15 7.45
N GLU A 127 -14.58 -14.52 7.22
CA GLU A 127 -13.39 -13.70 7.43
C GLU A 127 -13.39 -12.48 6.51
N SER A 128 -13.72 -12.66 5.22
CA SER A 128 -13.83 -11.56 4.26
C SER A 128 -14.92 -10.57 4.68
N ARG A 129 -16.11 -11.07 5.03
CA ARG A 129 -17.20 -10.21 5.52
C ARG A 129 -16.84 -9.47 6.79
N ARG A 130 -16.17 -10.14 7.74
CA ARG A 130 -15.69 -9.52 8.99
C ARG A 130 -14.65 -8.44 8.73
N LEU A 131 -13.71 -8.66 7.80
CA LEU A 131 -12.70 -7.67 7.45
C LEU A 131 -13.36 -6.41 6.88
N VAL A 132 -14.22 -6.58 5.86
CA VAL A 132 -14.96 -5.46 5.24
C VAL A 132 -15.81 -4.71 6.26
N ALA A 133 -16.53 -5.43 7.14
CA ALA A 133 -17.34 -4.80 8.19
C ALA A 133 -16.50 -3.97 9.17
N ARG A 134 -15.28 -4.42 9.53
CA ARG A 134 -14.36 -3.63 10.37
C ARG A 134 -13.82 -2.41 9.64
N MET A 135 -13.43 -2.55 8.37
CA MET A 135 -12.96 -1.41 7.56
C MET A 135 -14.06 -0.35 7.40
N CYS A 136 -15.30 -0.77 7.16
CA CYS A 136 -16.47 0.10 7.04
C CYS A 136 -17.12 0.48 8.39
N ALA A 137 -16.44 0.30 9.52
CA ALA A 137 -16.98 0.68 10.82
C ALA A 137 -17.26 2.20 10.87
N LYS A 138 -18.44 2.58 11.38
CA LYS A 138 -18.82 4.01 11.47
C LYS A 138 -17.94 4.78 12.44
N SER A 139 -17.46 4.13 13.50
CA SER A 139 -16.49 4.71 14.42
C SER A 139 -15.06 4.53 13.87
N PRO A 140 -14.31 5.62 13.64
CA PRO A 140 -12.92 5.57 13.13
C PRO A 140 -12.00 4.65 13.93
N CYS A 141 -12.04 4.74 15.26
CA CYS A 141 -11.21 3.95 16.17
C CYS A 141 -11.48 2.43 16.17
N LYS A 142 -12.55 1.96 15.52
CA LYS A 142 -12.84 0.53 15.35
C LYS A 142 -12.28 -0.03 14.04
N ARG A 143 -11.75 0.84 13.17
CA ARG A 143 -11.17 0.44 11.90
C ARG A 143 -9.74 -0.07 12.14
N PRO A 144 -9.32 -1.12 11.42
CA PRO A 144 -7.93 -1.57 11.42
C PRO A 144 -7.02 -0.53 10.77
N SER A 145 -5.72 -0.54 11.08
CA SER A 145 -4.74 0.20 10.28
C SER A 145 -4.53 -0.48 8.91
N ALA A 146 -3.91 0.22 7.95
CA ALA A 146 -3.55 -0.39 6.67
C ALA A 146 -2.63 -1.61 6.83
N LYS A 147 -1.74 -1.57 7.84
CA LYS A 147 -0.89 -2.69 8.27
C LYS A 147 -1.73 -3.88 8.74
N ASP A 148 -2.68 -3.67 9.64
CA ASP A 148 -3.52 -4.75 10.17
C ASP A 148 -4.38 -5.40 9.08
N VAL A 149 -4.82 -4.63 8.07
CA VAL A 149 -5.54 -5.17 6.91
C VAL A 149 -4.63 -6.08 6.08
N LEU A 150 -3.40 -5.65 5.78
CA LEU A 150 -2.43 -6.44 5.01
C LEU A 150 -2.03 -7.73 5.73
N SER A 151 -1.99 -7.73 7.06
CA SER A 151 -1.71 -8.92 7.87
C SER A 151 -2.93 -9.83 8.11
N SER A 152 -4.09 -9.52 7.54
CA SER A 152 -5.29 -10.37 7.70
C SER A 152 -5.20 -11.65 6.87
N SER A 153 -5.77 -12.75 7.37
CA SER A 153 -5.76 -14.05 6.67
C SER A 153 -6.33 -13.98 5.26
N VAL A 154 -7.38 -13.17 5.07
CA VAL A 154 -8.02 -12.93 3.76
C VAL A 154 -7.02 -12.43 2.71
N VAL A 155 -6.07 -11.58 3.12
CA VAL A 155 -5.07 -11.01 2.20
C VAL A 155 -3.90 -11.99 2.01
N GLN A 156 -3.50 -12.71 3.06
CA GLN A 156 -2.37 -13.65 3.01
C GLN A 156 -2.69 -14.95 2.25
N GLU A 157 -3.92 -15.48 2.37
CA GLU A 157 -4.36 -16.69 1.64
C GLU A 157 -4.38 -16.51 0.11
N SER A 158 -4.44 -15.27 -0.36
CA SER A 158 -4.44 -14.95 -1.80
C SER A 158 -3.04 -14.85 -2.43
N SER A 159 -1.97 -14.95 -1.64
CA SER A 159 -0.57 -14.83 -2.10
C SER A 159 0.19 -16.15 -2.22
N ASP A 160 -0.44 -17.29 -1.92
CA ASP A 160 0.23 -18.60 -1.82
C ASP A 160 0.74 -19.19 -3.16
N ASP A 161 0.41 -18.59 -4.31
CA ASP A 161 0.87 -19.05 -5.63
C ASP A 161 2.32 -18.60 -6.00
N GLU A 162 2.99 -17.76 -5.18
CA GLU A 162 4.38 -17.33 -5.41
C GLU A 162 5.43 -18.03 -4.53
N ALA A 163 5.06 -19.10 -3.80
CA ALA A 163 5.89 -19.73 -2.77
C ALA A 163 7.11 -20.56 -3.25
N ASP A 164 7.44 -20.58 -4.55
CA ASP A 164 8.52 -21.44 -5.10
C ASP A 164 9.69 -20.66 -5.74
N ARG A 165 9.91 -19.39 -5.36
CA ARG A 165 11.11 -18.65 -5.78
C ARG A 165 12.01 -18.34 -4.59
N PRO A 166 13.32 -18.60 -4.70
CA PRO A 166 14.24 -18.38 -3.60
C PRO A 166 14.23 -16.90 -3.17
N HIS A 167 14.03 -16.68 -1.87
CA HIS A 167 14.09 -15.40 -1.14
C HIS A 167 15.51 -14.82 -1.07
N HIS A 168 16.21 -14.78 -2.21
CA HIS A 168 17.62 -14.42 -2.26
C HIS A 168 17.83 -13.07 -2.94
N PHE A 169 18.75 -12.28 -2.39
CA PHE A 169 19.36 -11.19 -3.14
C PHE A 169 20.11 -11.78 -4.35
N PRO A 170 19.77 -11.41 -5.60
CA PRO A 170 20.57 -11.81 -6.74
C PRO A 170 22.02 -11.34 -6.52
N SER A 171 23.00 -12.23 -6.67
CA SER A 171 24.42 -11.90 -6.44
C SER A 171 24.93 -10.71 -7.27
N LYS A 172 24.28 -10.44 -8.41
CA LYS A 172 24.49 -9.25 -9.23
C LYS A 172 24.05 -7.97 -8.52
N LEU A 173 22.89 -7.97 -7.85
CA LEU A 173 22.33 -6.82 -7.15
C LEU A 173 23.22 -6.39 -5.97
N LEU A 174 23.71 -7.34 -5.17
CA LEU A 174 24.67 -7.06 -4.10
C LEU A 174 25.96 -6.42 -4.62
N ARG A 175 26.41 -6.85 -5.79
CA ARG A 175 27.59 -6.28 -6.45
C ARG A 175 27.30 -4.86 -6.95
N SER A 176 26.12 -4.62 -7.51
CA SER A 176 25.69 -3.28 -7.94
C SER A 176 25.63 -2.33 -6.75
N MET A 177 24.93 -2.69 -5.66
CA MET A 177 24.85 -1.87 -4.44
C MET A 177 26.23 -1.56 -3.83
N SER A 178 27.15 -2.55 -3.82
CA SER A 178 28.53 -2.34 -3.39
C SER A 178 29.29 -1.34 -4.27
N ASN A 179 29.00 -1.33 -5.57
CA ASN A 179 29.64 -0.41 -6.51
C ASN A 179 29.01 0.97 -6.45
N PHE A 180 27.70 1.06 -6.24
CA PHE A 180 26.97 2.31 -6.05
C PHE A 180 27.52 3.09 -4.84
N GLY A 181 27.80 2.42 -3.73
CA GLY A 181 28.43 3.02 -2.54
C GLY A 181 29.85 3.57 -2.74
N LYS A 182 30.53 3.18 -3.82
CA LYS A 182 31.89 3.67 -4.15
C LYS A 182 31.87 4.92 -5.03
N LEU A 183 30.71 5.28 -5.56
CA LEU A 183 30.54 6.46 -6.38
C LEU A 183 30.55 7.73 -5.51
N ASP A 184 30.92 8.85 -6.12
CA ASP A 184 30.76 10.14 -5.46
C ASP A 184 29.28 10.56 -5.41
N SER A 185 28.97 11.55 -4.57
CA SER A 185 27.61 12.01 -4.35
C SER A 185 26.93 12.56 -5.62
N LEU A 186 27.69 13.11 -6.56
CA LEU A 186 27.15 13.62 -7.82
C LEU A 186 26.73 12.47 -8.74
N ALA A 187 27.56 11.43 -8.83
CA ALA A 187 27.27 10.23 -9.61
C ALA A 187 26.08 9.46 -9.01
N GLN A 188 26.02 9.32 -7.69
CA GLN A 188 24.88 8.71 -6.98
C GLN A 188 23.58 9.48 -7.26
N ALA A 189 23.58 10.80 -7.06
CA ALA A 189 22.42 11.64 -7.35
C ALA A 189 21.97 11.55 -8.81
N SER A 190 22.94 11.45 -9.75
CA SER A 190 22.64 11.30 -11.18
C SER A 190 21.95 9.97 -11.47
N LEU A 191 22.42 8.86 -10.88
CA LEU A 191 21.79 7.54 -11.03
C LEU A 191 20.39 7.51 -10.41
N CYS A 192 20.19 8.08 -9.22
CA CYS A 192 18.85 8.22 -8.64
C CYS A 192 17.92 9.01 -9.58
N ARG A 193 18.45 10.05 -10.25
CA ARG A 193 17.66 10.81 -11.21
C ARG A 193 17.32 10.00 -12.46
N VAL A 194 18.24 9.18 -12.96
CA VAL A 194 17.97 8.27 -14.08
C VAL A 194 16.95 7.22 -13.67
N ALA A 195 17.09 6.61 -12.50
CA ALA A 195 16.18 5.60 -11.97
C ALA A 195 14.73 6.11 -11.91
N TYR A 196 14.54 7.38 -11.55
CA TYR A 196 13.23 8.04 -11.53
C TYR A 196 12.53 8.11 -12.90
N HIS A 197 13.31 8.08 -13.99
CA HIS A 197 12.81 8.17 -15.37
C HIS A 197 12.89 6.86 -16.13
N LEU A 198 13.27 5.75 -15.48
CA LEU A 198 13.27 4.45 -16.13
C LEU A 198 11.85 4.02 -16.45
N ASP A 199 11.66 3.47 -17.64
CA ASP A 199 10.39 2.88 -18.04
C ASP A 199 10.05 1.69 -17.14
N ASP A 200 8.78 1.56 -16.75
CA ASP A 200 8.33 0.48 -15.87
C ASP A 200 8.67 -0.93 -16.43
N ALA A 201 8.74 -1.08 -17.76
CA ALA A 201 9.08 -2.34 -18.41
C ALA A 201 10.53 -2.78 -18.12
N LEU A 202 11.46 -1.83 -17.94
CA LEU A 202 12.86 -2.11 -17.62
C LEU A 202 13.05 -2.52 -16.16
N VAL A 203 12.13 -2.12 -15.28
CA VAL A 203 12.25 -2.29 -13.83
C VAL A 203 11.30 -3.36 -13.28
N GLU A 204 10.57 -4.08 -14.15
CA GLU A 204 9.59 -5.10 -13.74
C GLU A 204 10.25 -6.22 -12.91
N ASP A 205 11.40 -6.72 -13.35
CA ASP A 205 12.13 -7.76 -12.62
C ASP A 205 12.67 -7.25 -11.27
N MET A 206 13.14 -5.99 -11.24
CA MET A 206 13.62 -5.37 -10.00
C MET A 206 12.48 -5.12 -9.02
N ARG A 207 11.27 -4.80 -9.50
CA ARG A 207 10.07 -4.69 -8.67
C ARG A 207 9.72 -6.00 -7.98
N LYS A 208 9.84 -7.12 -8.70
CA LYS A 208 9.59 -8.45 -8.12
C LYS A 208 10.59 -8.75 -7.00
N VAL A 209 11.88 -8.46 -7.22
CA VAL A 209 12.91 -8.64 -6.19
C VAL A 209 12.64 -7.74 -4.98
N PHE A 210 12.33 -6.46 -5.21
CA PHE A 210 12.00 -5.53 -4.13
C PHE A 210 10.84 -6.02 -3.26
N ASN A 211 9.73 -6.39 -3.89
CA ASN A 211 8.53 -6.88 -3.20
C ASN A 211 8.76 -8.21 -2.45
N GLN A 212 9.78 -8.99 -2.81
CA GLN A 212 10.15 -10.22 -2.10
C GLN A 212 10.96 -9.94 -0.82
N ILE A 213 11.67 -8.81 -0.78
CA ILE A 213 12.47 -8.39 0.36
C ILE A 213 11.62 -7.57 1.35
N ASP A 214 10.74 -6.70 0.84
CA ASP A 214 9.72 -5.94 1.60
C ASP A 214 8.65 -6.89 2.17
N SER A 215 9.02 -7.56 3.26
CA SER A 215 8.24 -8.62 3.90
C SER A 215 7.01 -8.06 4.60
N ASP A 216 7.12 -6.85 5.14
CA ASP A 216 6.04 -6.23 5.91
C ASP A 216 5.10 -5.37 5.03
N ASN A 217 5.46 -5.20 3.75
CA ASN A 217 4.71 -4.54 2.70
C ASN A 217 4.51 -3.04 2.94
N ASP A 218 5.46 -2.39 3.60
CA ASP A 218 5.44 -0.95 3.82
C ASP A 218 5.96 -0.13 2.63
N GLY A 219 6.57 -0.77 1.64
CA GLY A 219 7.11 -0.14 0.42
C GLY A 219 8.54 0.37 0.56
N MET A 220 9.26 -0.02 1.62
CA MET A 220 10.67 0.26 1.85
C MET A 220 11.39 -1.04 2.24
N ILE A 221 12.71 -1.07 2.12
CA ILE A 221 13.51 -2.20 2.64
C ILE A 221 14.24 -1.73 3.89
N SER A 222 13.90 -2.33 5.03
CA SER A 222 14.62 -2.12 6.29
C SER A 222 15.92 -2.94 6.35
N LEU A 223 16.84 -2.55 7.26
CA LEU A 223 18.07 -3.30 7.48
C LEU A 223 17.79 -4.75 7.92
N ASP A 224 16.73 -4.96 8.72
CA ASP A 224 16.37 -6.30 9.20
C ASP A 224 15.78 -7.17 8.09
N GLU A 225 15.02 -6.60 7.16
CA GLU A 225 14.56 -7.30 5.95
C GLU A 225 15.71 -7.65 5.03
N MET A 226 16.64 -6.72 4.83
CA MET A 226 17.85 -6.98 4.04
C MET A 226 18.70 -8.10 4.66
N ARG A 227 18.84 -8.13 5.99
CA ARG A 227 19.53 -9.19 6.72
C ARG A 227 18.83 -10.55 6.58
N GLN A 228 17.51 -10.59 6.65
CA GLN A 228 16.75 -11.83 6.48
C GLN A 228 16.88 -12.40 5.06
N ALA A 229 16.84 -11.54 4.05
CA ALA A 229 17.02 -11.93 2.65
C ALA A 229 18.46 -12.46 2.37
N GLU A 230 19.49 -11.89 3.00
CA GLU A 230 20.89 -12.38 2.90
C GLU A 230 21.15 -13.66 3.73
N GLY A 231 20.59 -13.74 4.94
CA GLY A 231 20.81 -14.84 5.88
C GLY A 231 20.40 -16.22 5.35
N SER A 232 19.49 -16.25 4.38
CA SER A 232 19.04 -17.47 3.68
C SER A 232 20.13 -18.12 2.80
N ILE A 233 21.30 -17.48 2.62
CA ILE A 233 22.41 -17.94 1.74
C ILE A 233 23.59 -18.57 2.51
N GLY A 234 23.50 -18.74 3.84
CA GLY A 234 24.41 -19.64 4.56
C GLY A 234 25.84 -19.14 4.82
N LYS A 235 26.09 -17.82 4.76
CA LYS A 235 27.27 -17.19 5.40
C LYS A 235 26.90 -15.84 5.98
N TYR A 236 26.86 -15.76 7.31
CA TYR A 236 26.62 -14.53 8.06
C TYR A 236 27.83 -13.60 7.95
N ASP A 237 27.79 -12.65 7.01
CA ASP A 237 28.65 -11.46 7.04
C ASP A 237 27.78 -10.23 7.32
N PHE A 238 27.36 -10.09 8.58
CA PHE A 238 26.50 -9.00 9.03
C PHE A 238 27.09 -7.62 8.72
N ALA A 239 28.42 -7.48 8.82
CA ALA A 239 29.11 -6.23 8.54
C ALA A 239 28.96 -5.83 7.06
N ARG A 240 29.08 -6.80 6.15
CA ARG A 240 28.87 -6.54 4.73
C ARG A 240 27.44 -6.10 4.40
N VAL A 241 26.43 -6.69 5.03
CA VAL A 241 25.03 -6.29 4.80
C VAL A 241 24.77 -4.87 5.29
N GLU A 242 25.30 -4.51 6.46
CA GLU A 242 25.21 -3.14 6.99
C GLU A 242 25.90 -2.12 6.09
N ASP A 243 27.08 -2.45 5.56
CA ASP A 243 27.79 -1.58 4.63
C ASP A 243 27.01 -1.42 3.32
N LEU A 244 26.42 -2.50 2.78
CA LEU A 244 25.59 -2.42 1.58
C LEU A 244 24.33 -1.58 1.81
N PHE A 245 23.69 -1.76 2.97
CA PHE A 245 22.52 -0.99 3.36
C PHE A 245 22.84 0.50 3.42
N ARG A 246 23.90 0.87 4.15
CA ARG A 246 24.34 2.27 4.29
C ARG A 246 24.73 2.90 2.95
N ASN A 247 25.25 2.09 2.03
CA ASN A 247 25.62 2.56 0.70
C ASN A 247 24.42 2.79 -0.23
N ALA A 248 23.31 2.09 0.00
CA ALA A 248 22.09 2.20 -0.81
C ALA A 248 21.09 3.21 -0.23
N ASP A 249 21.02 3.35 1.10
CA ASP A 249 20.28 4.39 1.81
C ASP A 249 20.99 5.75 1.62
N TYR A 250 20.74 6.36 0.46
CA TYR A 250 21.44 7.56 0.01
C TYR A 250 20.97 8.80 0.77
N ASP A 251 19.67 8.88 1.08
CA ASP A 251 19.10 10.00 1.81
C ASP A 251 19.27 9.89 3.34
N GLY A 252 19.71 8.74 3.84
CA GLY A 252 19.95 8.48 5.26
C GLY A 252 18.66 8.35 6.06
N SER A 253 17.56 7.99 5.41
CA SER A 253 16.25 7.80 6.05
C SER A 253 16.20 6.58 6.96
N GLY A 254 17.19 5.68 6.88
CA GLY A 254 17.22 4.43 7.62
C GLY A 254 16.40 3.32 6.99
N ALA A 255 15.98 3.50 5.73
CA ALA A 255 15.28 2.51 4.90
C ALA A 255 15.62 2.76 3.43
N ILE A 256 15.69 1.71 2.61
CA ILE A 256 15.95 1.86 1.18
C ILE A 256 14.62 2.03 0.45
N GLU A 257 14.39 3.19 -0.17
CA GLU A 257 13.20 3.41 -1.00
C GLU A 257 13.32 2.69 -2.36
N TYR A 258 12.18 2.43 -3.00
CA TYR A 258 12.17 1.74 -4.30
C TYR A 258 13.05 2.43 -5.36
N THR A 259 13.12 3.76 -5.38
CA THR A 259 13.96 4.51 -6.31
C THR A 259 15.45 4.38 -6.01
N GLU A 260 15.82 4.31 -4.74
CA GLU A 260 17.20 4.08 -4.32
C GLU A 260 17.64 2.65 -4.66
N PHE A 261 16.76 1.68 -4.42
CA PHE A 261 16.96 0.29 -4.83
C PHE A 261 17.18 0.14 -6.34
N LEU A 262 16.47 0.92 -7.17
CA LEU A 262 16.67 0.91 -8.63
C LEU A 262 17.96 1.61 -9.07
N ALA A 263 18.44 2.58 -8.30
CA ALA A 263 19.65 3.33 -8.60
C ALA A 263 20.93 2.53 -8.26
N ALA A 264 20.83 1.69 -7.23
CA ALA A 264 21.94 0.92 -6.66
C ALA A 264 22.31 -0.34 -7.47
#